data_AF-A0A1C0TWS4-F1
#
_entry.id   AF-A0A1C0TWS4-F1
#
_cell.length_a   1.000
_cell.length_b   1.000
_cell.length_c   1.000
_cell.angle_alpha   90.00
_cell.angle_beta   90.00
_cell.angle_gamma   90.00
#
_symmetry.space_group_name_H-M   'P 1'
#
loop_
_entity.id
_entity.type
_entity.pdbx_description
1 polymer ?
#
loop_
_entity_poly.entity_id
_entity_poly.type
_entity_poly.pdbx_seq_one_letter_code
_entity_poly.pdbx_strand_id
1 'polypeptide(L)'
;MKVNYSNYDVKSLLEALENIDAEAYPENYKNLTNEIAARKYEIQEYYAQKVSAKKSRLNRLFTLISINQLLVGLIALVMLVLSNAGMTALDIVTSCFVILLNVLSGVVLYKRLSRYYLLPYFNIGFQVFAFGLGGVYFNYYGLGGIFLTLDWVSETYNWLLASFTLGGSLLEYSSQNNLGFIQIDLLALLYIWVIRKSLSEASS
;
A
#
# COMPACT_ATOMS: atom_id res chain seq x y z
N MET A 1 24.90 41.08 -8.65
CA MET A 1 25.57 39.99 -9.37
C MET A 1 24.58 39.39 -10.36
N LYS A 2 24.92 39.30 -11.65
CA LYS A 2 24.03 38.79 -12.70
C LYS A 2 24.19 37.27 -12.77
N VAL A 3 23.10 36.53 -12.60
CA VAL A 3 23.10 35.06 -12.66
C VAL A 3 22.92 34.60 -14.11
N ASN A 4 23.73 33.63 -14.55
CA ASN A 4 23.60 33.02 -15.86
C ASN A 4 22.85 31.67 -15.73
N TYR A 5 21.64 31.61 -16.29
CA TYR A 5 20.75 30.45 -16.21
C TYR A 5 20.88 29.47 -17.37
N SER A 6 21.61 29.80 -18.44
CA SER A 6 21.68 28.97 -19.64
C SER A 6 22.39 27.62 -19.43
N ASN A 7 23.21 27.51 -18.37
CA ASN A 7 23.89 26.27 -17.99
C ASN A 7 23.08 25.42 -16.99
N TYR A 8 21.91 25.89 -16.55
CA TYR A 8 21.11 25.18 -15.56
C TYR A 8 20.38 24.02 -16.23
N ASP A 9 20.29 22.88 -15.55
CA ASP A 9 19.36 21.83 -15.96
C ASP A 9 17.92 22.25 -15.65
N VAL A 10 16.94 21.58 -16.28
CA VAL A 10 15.52 21.92 -16.11
C VAL A 10 15.09 21.89 -14.64
N LYS A 11 15.64 20.96 -13.86
CA LYS A 11 15.36 20.87 -12.42
C LYS A 11 15.83 22.12 -11.68
N SER A 12 17.08 22.54 -11.89
CA SER A 12 17.66 23.72 -11.24
C SER A 12 16.98 25.01 -11.69
N LEU A 13 16.52 25.11 -12.94
CA LEU A 13 15.73 26.25 -13.40
C LEU A 13 14.40 26.38 -12.63
N LEU A 14 13.68 25.26 -12.44
CA LEU A 14 12.42 25.25 -11.71
C LEU A 14 12.63 25.51 -10.21
N GLU A 15 13.68 24.93 -9.60
CA GLU A 15 14.05 25.21 -8.21
C GLU A 15 14.47 26.67 -8.02
N ALA A 16 15.21 27.25 -8.97
CA ALA A 16 15.55 28.67 -8.95
C ALA A 16 14.30 29.55 -9.05
N LEU A 17 13.28 29.14 -9.82
CA LEU A 17 12.05 29.90 -9.99
C LEU A 17 11.20 29.91 -8.71
N GLU A 18 11.16 28.80 -7.97
CA GLU A 18 10.45 28.71 -6.69
C GLU A 18 11.08 29.56 -5.59
N ASN A 19 12.39 29.75 -5.62
CA ASN A 19 13.15 30.34 -4.50
C ASN A 19 13.64 31.77 -4.76
N ILE A 20 13.52 32.29 -5.98
CA ILE A 20 13.97 33.65 -6.29
C ILE A 20 12.99 34.68 -5.74
N ASP A 21 13.52 35.65 -5.00
CA ASP A 21 12.77 36.84 -4.61
C ASP A 21 12.70 37.81 -5.80
N ALA A 22 11.50 37.93 -6.38
CA ALA A 22 11.25 38.78 -7.53
C ALA A 22 11.34 40.28 -7.22
N GLU A 23 11.11 40.69 -5.96
CA GLU A 23 11.17 42.07 -5.52
C GLU A 23 12.60 42.49 -5.21
N ALA A 24 13.38 41.61 -4.56
CA ALA A 24 14.78 41.86 -4.26
C ALA A 24 15.70 41.75 -5.49
N TYR A 25 15.38 40.87 -6.46
CA TYR A 25 16.22 40.59 -7.63
C TYR A 25 15.46 40.57 -8.97
N PRO A 26 14.82 41.68 -9.39
CA PRO A 26 13.94 41.74 -10.56
C PRO A 26 14.64 41.43 -11.89
N GLU A 27 15.90 41.85 -12.05
CA GLU A 27 16.72 41.57 -13.24
C GLU A 27 17.01 40.07 -13.40
N ASN A 28 17.36 39.39 -12.30
CA ASN A 28 17.64 37.96 -12.31
C ASN A 28 16.35 37.15 -12.49
N TYR A 29 15.25 37.58 -11.88
CA TYR A 29 13.92 36.99 -12.09
C TYR A 29 13.52 37.04 -13.57
N LYS A 30 13.65 38.20 -14.21
CA LYS A 30 13.35 38.38 -15.64
C LYS A 30 14.20 37.46 -16.53
N ASN A 31 15.51 37.38 -16.26
CA ASN A 31 16.41 36.49 -17.01
C ASN A 31 16.03 35.01 -16.85
N LEU A 32 15.68 34.58 -15.63
CA LEU A 32 15.22 33.23 -15.35
C LEU A 32 13.91 32.90 -16.08
N THR A 33 12.92 33.80 -16.03
CA THR A 33 11.63 33.58 -16.72
C THR A 33 11.79 33.53 -18.23
N ASN A 34 12.73 34.30 -18.79
CA ASN A 34 13.02 34.28 -20.23
C ASN A 34 13.68 32.96 -20.64
N GLU A 35 14.64 32.47 -19.85
CA GLU A 35 15.29 31.17 -20.08
C GLU A 35 14.28 30.02 -20.01
N ILE A 36 13.38 30.06 -19.02
CA ILE A 36 12.27 29.10 -18.86
C ILE A 36 11.31 29.15 -20.06
N ALA A 37 10.96 30.36 -20.53
CA ALA A 37 10.10 30.52 -21.69
C ALA A 37 10.77 30.02 -22.98
N ALA A 38 12.07 30.25 -23.14
CA ALA A 38 12.85 29.76 -24.28
C ALA A 38 12.94 28.22 -24.31
N ARG A 39 13.04 27.58 -23.14
CA ARG A 39 13.14 26.11 -22.98
C ARG A 39 11.81 25.43 -22.64
N LYS A 40 10.69 26.04 -23.02
CA LYS A 40 9.33 25.54 -22.71
C LYS A 40 9.13 24.07 -23.06
N TYR A 41 9.64 23.60 -24.20
CA TYR A 41 9.51 22.20 -24.63
C TYR A 41 10.24 21.23 -23.70
N GLU A 42 11.48 21.53 -23.31
CA GLU A 42 12.24 20.70 -22.36
C GLU A 42 11.57 20.63 -20.99
N ILE A 43 10.98 21.75 -20.55
CA ILE A 43 10.24 21.81 -19.29
C ILE A 43 8.95 20.97 -19.37
N GLN A 44 8.22 21.06 -20.48
CA GLN A 44 7.05 20.21 -20.72
C GLN A 44 7.43 18.73 -20.73
N GLU A 45 8.54 18.38 -21.40
CA GLU A 45 9.04 17.01 -21.43
C GLU A 45 9.44 16.51 -20.04
N TYR A 46 10.13 17.34 -19.25
CA TYR A 46 10.48 17.02 -17.86
C TYR A 46 9.25 16.72 -17.00
N TYR A 47 8.18 17.52 -17.13
CA TYR A 47 6.92 17.24 -16.44
C TYR A 47 6.25 15.97 -16.94
N ALA A 48 6.23 15.73 -18.25
CA ALA A 48 5.68 14.51 -18.83
C ALA A 48 6.44 13.25 -18.35
N GLN A 49 7.77 13.33 -18.28
CA GLN A 49 8.62 12.27 -17.74
C GLN A 49 8.36 12.04 -16.24
N LYS A 50 8.19 13.10 -15.44
CA LYS A 50 7.81 12.95 -14.02
C LYS A 50 6.46 12.26 -13.84
N VAL A 51 5.46 12.64 -14.63
CA VAL A 51 4.12 12.02 -14.61
C VAL A 51 4.21 10.54 -15.02
N SER A 52 4.96 10.23 -16.09
CA SER A 52 5.12 8.86 -16.56
C SER A 52 5.86 7.97 -15.55
N ALA A 53 6.93 8.50 -14.92
CA ALA A 53 7.69 7.82 -13.88
C ALA A 53 6.82 7.54 -12.64
N LYS A 54 6.01 8.52 -12.21
CA LYS A 54 5.06 8.36 -11.11
C LYS A 54 4.02 7.28 -11.43
N LYS A 55 3.43 7.30 -12.63
CA LYS A 55 2.47 6.28 -13.10
C LYS A 55 3.10 4.89 -13.14
N SER A 56 4.34 4.77 -13.63
CA SER A 56 5.10 3.52 -13.65
C SER A 56 5.35 2.98 -12.24
N ARG A 57 5.73 3.84 -11.28
CA ARG A 57 5.92 3.46 -9.88
C ARG A 57 4.62 2.95 -9.24
N LEU A 58 3.51 3.65 -9.43
CA LEU A 58 2.21 3.19 -8.95
C LEU A 58 1.80 1.85 -9.57
N ASN A 59 2.03 1.69 -10.88
CA ASN A 59 1.76 0.42 -11.57
C ASN A 59 2.55 -0.75 -10.97
N ARG A 60 3.84 -0.56 -10.66
CA ARG A 60 4.65 -1.59 -10.02
C ARG A 60 4.10 -1.95 -8.64
N LEU A 61 3.71 -0.96 -7.84
CA LEU A 61 3.13 -1.20 -6.51
C LEU A 61 1.82 -1.99 -6.61
N PHE A 62 0.93 -1.65 -7.53
CA PHE A 62 -0.29 -2.44 -7.73
C PHE A 62 -0.03 -3.88 -8.15
N THR A 63 0.95 -4.09 -9.03
CA THR A 63 1.32 -5.44 -9.44
C THR A 63 1.88 -6.23 -8.26
N LEU A 64 2.68 -5.59 -7.40
CA LEU A 64 3.17 -6.21 -6.16
C LEU A 64 2.01 -6.58 -5.24
N ILE A 65 1.09 -5.65 -4.95
CA ILE A 65 -0.08 -5.91 -4.09
C ILE A 65 -0.91 -7.04 -4.68
N SER A 66 -1.18 -6.99 -5.99
CA SER A 66 -1.92 -8.01 -6.71
C SER A 66 -1.30 -9.41 -6.57
N ILE A 67 0.01 -9.53 -6.80
CA ILE A 67 0.74 -10.79 -6.66
C ILE A 67 0.65 -11.30 -5.22
N ASN A 68 0.80 -10.42 -4.23
CA ASN A 68 0.65 -10.81 -2.83
C ASN A 68 -0.74 -11.37 -2.54
N GLN A 69 -1.82 -10.73 -2.99
CA GLN A 69 -3.17 -11.26 -2.78
C GLN A 69 -3.38 -12.62 -3.47
N LEU A 70 -2.85 -12.81 -4.68
CA LEU A 70 -2.90 -14.10 -5.37
C LEU A 70 -2.11 -15.20 -4.62
N LEU A 71 -0.92 -14.86 -4.12
CA LEU A 71 -0.10 -15.78 -3.35
C LEU A 71 -0.76 -16.15 -2.01
N VAL A 72 -1.40 -15.21 -1.30
CA VAL A 72 -2.21 -15.52 -0.10
C VAL A 72 -3.29 -16.54 -0.44
N GLY A 73 -4.04 -16.30 -1.53
CA GLY A 73 -5.08 -17.23 -1.97
C GLY A 73 -4.53 -18.63 -2.30
N LEU A 74 -3.37 -18.70 -2.94
CA LEU A 74 -2.68 -19.96 -3.24
C LEU A 74 -2.24 -20.68 -1.96
N ILE A 75 -1.64 -19.97 -1.01
CA ILE A 75 -1.19 -20.53 0.27
C ILE A 75 -2.38 -21.06 1.07
N ALA A 76 -3.46 -20.27 1.16
CA ALA A 76 -4.68 -20.70 1.83
C ALA A 76 -5.29 -21.96 1.18
N LEU A 77 -5.25 -22.06 -0.15
CA LEU A 77 -5.67 -23.26 -0.87
C LEU A 77 -4.79 -24.47 -0.52
N VAL A 78 -3.46 -24.30 -0.51
CA VAL A 78 -2.53 -25.38 -0.14
C VAL A 78 -2.77 -25.82 1.31
N MET A 79 -2.93 -24.88 2.25
CA MET A 79 -3.24 -25.18 3.65
C MET A 79 -4.56 -25.95 3.80
N LEU A 80 -5.60 -25.54 3.07
CA LEU A 80 -6.89 -26.24 3.06
C LEU A 80 -6.75 -27.68 2.56
N VAL A 81 -5.99 -27.91 1.47
CA VAL A 81 -5.79 -29.25 0.90
C VAL A 81 -4.93 -30.14 1.80
N LEU A 82 -3.92 -29.58 2.47
CA LEU A 82 -3.01 -30.32 3.33
C LEU A 82 -3.58 -30.59 4.74
N SER A 83 -4.70 -29.94 5.10
CA SER A 83 -5.36 -30.14 6.39
C SER A 83 -6.09 -31.49 6.44
N ASN A 84 -5.34 -32.53 6.79
CA ASN A 84 -5.74 -33.93 6.58
C ASN A 84 -6.67 -34.55 7.65
N ALA A 85 -7.00 -33.85 8.75
CA ALA A 85 -7.99 -34.33 9.73
C ALA A 85 -8.45 -33.22 10.69
N GLY A 86 -9.76 -33.13 10.95
CA GLY A 86 -10.32 -32.32 12.04
C GLY A 86 -10.91 -30.96 11.67
N MET A 87 -10.92 -30.57 10.39
CA MET A 87 -11.59 -29.34 9.97
C MET A 87 -13.11 -29.50 10.04
N THR A 88 -13.77 -28.50 10.64
CA THR A 88 -15.22 -28.41 10.61
C THR A 88 -15.69 -27.92 9.23
N ALA A 89 -16.97 -28.13 8.91
CA ALA A 89 -17.56 -27.57 7.69
C ALA A 89 -17.45 -26.04 7.65
N LEU A 90 -17.49 -25.38 8.81
CA LEU A 90 -17.32 -23.94 8.94
C LEU A 90 -15.92 -23.51 8.50
N ASP A 91 -14.88 -24.22 8.93
CA ASP A 91 -13.48 -23.93 8.57
C ASP A 91 -13.23 -24.05 7.07
N ILE A 92 -13.89 -25.01 6.41
CA ILE A 92 -13.81 -25.18 4.95
C ILE A 92 -14.47 -24.01 4.24
N VAL A 93 -15.67 -23.61 4.69
CA VAL A 93 -16.41 -22.48 4.09
C VAL A 93 -15.65 -21.17 4.27
N THR A 94 -15.12 -20.90 5.47
CA THR A 94 -14.33 -19.69 5.73
C THR A 94 -13.03 -19.68 4.91
N SER A 95 -12.33 -20.82 4.79
CA SER A 95 -11.13 -20.94 3.96
C SER A 95 -11.43 -20.69 2.48
N CYS A 96 -12.48 -21.31 1.94
CA CYS A 96 -12.95 -21.05 0.58
C CYS A 96 -13.31 -19.58 0.35
N PHE A 97 -13.97 -18.94 1.31
CA PHE A 97 -14.30 -17.52 1.26
C PHE A 97 -13.03 -16.65 1.21
N VAL A 98 -12.06 -16.90 2.08
CA VAL A 98 -10.76 -16.20 2.10
C VAL A 98 -10.02 -16.37 0.78
N ILE A 99 -9.95 -17.61 0.25
CA ILE A 99 -9.29 -17.91 -1.02
C ILE A 99 -9.95 -17.10 -2.14
N LEU A 100 -11.27 -17.13 -2.25
CA LEU A 100 -12.01 -16.39 -3.27
C LEU A 100 -11.79 -14.87 -3.14
N LEU A 101 -11.87 -14.33 -1.93
CA LEU A 101 -11.71 -12.89 -1.69
C LEU A 101 -10.31 -12.42 -2.12
N ASN A 102 -9.26 -13.15 -1.71
CA ASN A 102 -7.87 -12.84 -2.03
C ASN A 102 -7.58 -13.00 -3.53
N VAL A 103 -8.04 -14.08 -4.16
CA VAL A 103 -7.83 -14.32 -5.60
C VAL A 103 -8.54 -13.26 -6.43
N LEU A 104 -9.82 -12.98 -6.15
CA LEU A 104 -10.59 -11.98 -6.90
C LEU A 104 -10.02 -10.58 -6.69
N SER A 105 -9.66 -10.21 -5.45
CA SER A 105 -8.93 -8.98 -5.14
C SER A 105 -7.64 -8.86 -5.96
N GLY A 106 -6.83 -9.93 -5.97
CA GLY A 106 -5.59 -10.02 -6.74
C GLY A 106 -5.81 -9.84 -8.24
N VAL A 107 -6.83 -10.50 -8.81
CA VAL A 107 -7.19 -10.38 -10.24
C VAL A 107 -7.71 -8.99 -10.59
N VAL A 108 -8.59 -8.41 -9.75
CA VAL A 108 -9.12 -7.05 -9.94
C VAL A 108 -7.99 -6.04 -9.95
N LEU A 109 -7.06 -6.15 -9.00
CA LEU A 109 -5.87 -5.30 -8.97
C LEU A 109 -5.02 -5.56 -10.22
N TYR A 110 -4.68 -6.80 -10.55
CA TYR A 110 -3.85 -7.16 -11.71
C TYR A 110 -4.39 -6.56 -13.01
N LYS A 111 -5.68 -6.80 -13.30
CA LYS A 111 -6.38 -6.38 -14.51
C LYS A 111 -6.83 -4.92 -14.46
N ARG A 112 -6.61 -4.21 -13.35
CA ARG A 112 -6.97 -2.80 -13.16
C ARG A 112 -8.47 -2.54 -13.40
N LEU A 113 -9.33 -3.43 -12.90
CA LEU A 113 -10.78 -3.34 -13.10
C LEU A 113 -11.38 -2.28 -12.16
N SER A 114 -11.43 -1.03 -12.62
CA SER A 114 -11.91 0.13 -11.85
C SER A 114 -13.31 -0.07 -11.24
N ARG A 115 -14.21 -0.74 -11.96
CA ARG A 115 -15.58 -1.03 -11.51
C ARG A 115 -15.66 -1.85 -10.21
N TYR A 116 -14.63 -2.65 -9.90
CA TYR A 116 -14.61 -3.57 -8.77
C TYR A 116 -13.58 -3.21 -7.70
N TYR A 117 -13.08 -1.97 -7.68
CA TYR A 117 -12.00 -1.56 -6.76
C TYR A 117 -12.37 -1.70 -5.26
N LEU A 118 -13.66 -1.69 -4.93
CA LEU A 118 -14.12 -1.89 -3.55
C LEU A 118 -13.72 -3.28 -3.03
N LEU A 119 -13.64 -4.29 -3.89
CA LEU A 119 -13.29 -5.65 -3.48
C LEU A 119 -11.88 -5.74 -2.86
N PRO A 120 -10.79 -5.30 -3.54
CA PRO A 120 -9.47 -5.29 -2.91
C PRO A 120 -9.40 -4.35 -1.71
N TYR A 121 -10.19 -3.26 -1.71
CA TYR A 121 -10.25 -2.34 -0.57
C TYR A 121 -10.79 -3.04 0.69
N PHE A 122 -11.90 -3.79 0.59
CA PHE A 122 -12.44 -4.57 1.70
C PHE A 122 -11.54 -5.73 2.10
N ASN A 123 -11.02 -6.48 1.12
CA ASN A 123 -10.14 -7.62 1.39
C ASN A 123 -8.88 -7.22 2.19
N ILE A 124 -8.23 -6.12 1.79
CA ILE A 124 -7.06 -5.59 2.52
C ILE A 124 -7.52 -4.88 3.81
N GLY A 125 -8.72 -4.28 3.82
CA GLY A 125 -9.31 -3.72 5.03
C GLY A 125 -9.41 -4.73 6.17
N PHE A 126 -9.76 -5.99 5.88
CA PHE A 126 -9.76 -7.06 6.87
C PHE A 126 -8.36 -7.41 7.38
N GLN A 127 -7.30 -7.20 6.58
CA GLN A 127 -5.90 -7.43 6.98
C GLN A 127 -5.40 -6.39 8.00
N VAL A 128 -6.05 -5.22 8.11
CA VAL A 128 -5.55 -4.10 8.93
C VAL A 128 -5.54 -4.43 10.41
N PHE A 129 -6.51 -5.20 10.91
CA PHE A 129 -6.66 -5.45 12.33
C PHE A 129 -6.54 -6.93 12.63
N ALA A 130 -5.78 -7.26 13.66
CA ALA A 130 -5.81 -8.54 14.33
C ALA A 130 -5.99 -8.30 15.83
N PHE A 131 -6.72 -9.17 16.52
CA PHE A 131 -6.89 -9.03 17.96
C PHE A 131 -7.14 -10.38 18.61
N GLY A 132 -6.77 -10.44 19.88
CA GLY A 132 -7.10 -11.54 20.76
C GLY A 132 -7.70 -10.97 22.05
N LEU A 133 -8.95 -11.29 22.35
CA LEU A 133 -9.67 -10.81 23.53
C LEU A 133 -10.30 -11.99 24.27
N GLY A 134 -9.76 -12.35 25.43
CA GLY A 134 -10.17 -13.52 26.20
C GLY A 134 -10.02 -14.78 25.36
N GLY A 135 -11.13 -15.47 25.07
CA GLY A 135 -11.13 -16.65 24.20
C GLY A 135 -11.25 -16.34 22.70
N VAL A 136 -11.44 -15.10 22.28
CA VAL A 136 -11.68 -14.77 20.86
C VAL A 136 -10.39 -14.35 20.18
N TYR A 137 -10.06 -14.97 19.05
CA TYR A 137 -8.95 -14.58 18.18
C TYR A 137 -9.46 -14.23 16.78
N PHE A 138 -8.99 -13.11 16.25
CA PHE A 138 -9.22 -12.66 14.89
C PHE A 138 -7.89 -12.27 14.25
N ASN A 139 -7.58 -12.84 13.09
CA ASN A 139 -6.47 -12.42 12.26
C ASN A 139 -6.74 -12.81 10.80
N TYR A 140 -7.04 -11.83 9.93
CA TYR A 140 -7.31 -12.15 8.53
C TYR A 140 -6.03 -12.55 7.77
N TYR A 141 -6.15 -13.47 6.81
CA TYR A 141 -5.01 -13.97 6.04
C TYR A 141 -4.32 -12.85 5.24
N GLY A 142 -3.01 -12.72 5.44
CA GLY A 142 -2.11 -11.84 4.71
C GLY A 142 -0.78 -12.53 4.39
N LEU A 143 0.08 -11.87 3.60
CA LEU A 143 1.44 -12.33 3.31
C LEU A 143 2.43 -11.54 4.18
N GLY A 144 2.46 -11.90 5.45
CA GLY A 144 3.18 -11.14 6.47
C GLY A 144 2.64 -9.73 6.66
N GLY A 145 3.18 -9.05 7.68
CA GLY A 145 2.77 -7.71 8.04
C GLY A 145 3.81 -7.00 8.90
N ILE A 146 3.63 -5.70 9.03
CA ILE A 146 4.39 -4.91 9.99
C ILE A 146 3.39 -4.49 11.06
N PHE A 147 3.43 -5.16 12.20
CA PHE A 147 2.40 -5.05 13.21
C PHE A 147 2.81 -4.10 14.32
N LEU A 148 1.98 -3.09 14.54
CA LEU A 148 1.99 -2.31 15.76
C LEU A 148 1.10 -3.05 16.76
N THR A 149 1.72 -3.59 17.81
CA THR A 149 1.07 -4.51 18.75
C THR A 149 0.92 -3.85 20.11
N LEU A 150 -0.30 -3.80 20.61
CA LEU A 150 -0.60 -3.55 22.01
C LEU A 150 -0.96 -4.90 22.63
N ASP A 151 -0.02 -5.50 23.35
CA ASP A 151 -0.23 -6.72 24.12
C ASP A 151 -0.16 -6.39 25.62
N TRP A 152 -1.21 -6.71 26.35
CA TRP A 152 -1.32 -6.45 27.80
C TRP A 152 -1.38 -7.73 28.63
N VAL A 153 -1.22 -8.90 27.99
CA VAL A 153 -1.11 -10.20 28.66
C VAL A 153 0.33 -10.71 28.64
N SER A 154 1.09 -10.39 27.60
CA SER A 154 2.52 -10.71 27.53
C SER A 154 3.34 -9.90 28.53
N GLU A 155 4.22 -10.57 29.27
CA GLU A 155 5.22 -9.93 30.15
C GLU A 155 6.32 -9.19 29.38
N THR A 156 6.41 -9.41 28.06
CA THR A 156 7.34 -8.71 27.17
C THR A 156 6.62 -7.60 26.40
N TYR A 157 6.90 -6.34 26.77
CA TYR A 157 6.38 -5.15 26.11
C TYR A 157 7.02 -4.93 24.73
N ASN A 158 6.58 -5.68 23.73
CA ASN A 158 7.00 -5.50 22.33
C ASN A 158 5.96 -4.67 21.57
N TRP A 159 6.09 -3.35 21.60
CA TRP A 159 5.12 -2.43 20.95
C TRP A 159 5.19 -2.44 19.41
N LEU A 160 6.32 -2.85 18.85
CA LEU A 160 6.53 -2.94 17.40
C LEU A 160 7.10 -4.32 17.07
N LEU A 161 6.37 -5.06 16.25
CA LEU A 161 6.73 -6.40 15.83
C LEU A 161 6.60 -6.52 14.32
N ALA A 162 7.70 -6.70 13.62
CA ALA A 162 7.66 -7.13 12.24
C ALA A 162 7.57 -8.66 12.22
N SER A 163 6.50 -9.22 11.66
CA SER A 163 6.35 -10.67 11.55
C SER A 163 5.79 -11.08 10.21
N PHE A 164 6.25 -12.23 9.74
CA PHE A 164 5.67 -12.88 8.59
C PHE A 164 4.71 -13.96 9.09
N THR A 165 3.42 -13.64 9.11
CA THR A 165 2.37 -14.62 9.37
C THR A 165 1.89 -15.21 8.04
N LEU A 166 2.17 -16.49 7.84
CA LEU A 166 1.59 -17.31 6.78
C LEU A 166 0.43 -18.06 7.40
N GLY A 167 -0.79 -17.71 7.03
CA GLY A 167 -1.99 -18.20 7.68
C GLY A 167 -2.63 -17.15 8.59
N GLY A 168 -3.96 -17.15 8.63
CA GLY A 168 -4.79 -16.34 9.49
C GLY A 168 -5.93 -17.20 10.03
N SER A 169 -6.75 -16.63 10.90
CA SER A 169 -8.00 -17.22 11.33
C SER A 169 -9.07 -16.14 11.34
N LEU A 170 -10.13 -16.36 10.56
CA LEU A 170 -11.23 -15.40 10.45
C LEU A 170 -11.98 -15.23 11.77
N LEU A 171 -12.08 -16.29 12.58
CA LEU A 171 -12.56 -16.21 13.95
C LEU A 171 -12.32 -17.55 14.64
N GLU A 172 -11.48 -17.55 15.66
CA GLU A 172 -11.19 -18.73 16.47
C GLU A 172 -11.63 -18.50 17.91
N TYR A 173 -12.24 -19.53 18.50
CA TYR A 173 -12.55 -19.58 19.92
C TYR A 173 -11.52 -20.48 20.61
N SER A 174 -10.57 -19.86 21.30
CA SER A 174 -9.65 -20.55 22.19
C SER A 174 -10.32 -20.82 23.54
N SER A 175 -10.35 -22.09 23.93
CA SER A 175 -10.76 -22.51 25.27
C SER A 175 -9.60 -22.55 26.28
N GLN A 176 -8.36 -22.31 25.83
CA GLN A 176 -7.15 -22.60 26.61
C GLN A 176 -6.31 -21.37 26.98
N ASN A 177 -6.44 -20.24 26.28
CA ASN A 177 -5.62 -19.05 26.51
C ASN A 177 -6.47 -17.80 26.77
N ASN A 178 -6.05 -16.99 27.74
CA ASN A 178 -6.58 -15.65 27.96
C ASN A 178 -5.83 -14.69 27.02
N LEU A 179 -6.35 -14.48 25.82
CA LEU A 179 -5.76 -13.57 24.84
C LEU A 179 -6.00 -12.12 25.27
N GLY A 180 -5.03 -11.25 25.03
CA GLY A 180 -5.17 -9.83 25.32
C GLY A 180 -4.20 -8.99 24.51
N PHE A 181 -4.49 -8.90 23.21
CA PHE A 181 -3.72 -8.05 22.31
C PHE A 181 -4.60 -7.41 21.22
N ILE A 182 -4.14 -6.28 20.71
CA ILE A 182 -4.63 -5.65 19.48
C ILE A 182 -3.42 -5.36 18.59
N GLN A 183 -3.56 -5.64 17.30
CA GLN A 183 -2.55 -5.47 16.28
C GLN A 183 -3.10 -4.66 15.12
N ILE A 184 -2.28 -3.73 14.64
CA ILE A 184 -2.54 -2.96 13.43
C ILE A 184 -1.45 -3.27 12.41
N ASP A 185 -1.82 -3.78 11.24
CA ASP A 185 -0.88 -4.02 10.14
C ASP A 185 -0.65 -2.73 9.32
N LEU A 186 0.53 -2.16 9.50
CA LEU A 186 0.98 -0.97 8.78
C LEU A 186 1.17 -1.24 7.29
N LEU A 187 1.47 -2.49 6.89
CA LEU A 187 1.62 -2.87 5.49
C LEU A 187 0.26 -2.87 4.78
N ALA A 188 -0.77 -3.43 5.41
CA ALA A 188 -2.15 -3.34 4.92
C ALA A 188 -2.62 -1.88 4.77
N LEU A 189 -2.31 -1.02 5.75
CA LEU A 189 -2.61 0.43 5.66
C LEU A 189 -1.89 1.09 4.47
N LEU A 190 -0.62 0.75 4.23
CA LEU A 190 0.12 1.24 3.07
C LEU A 190 -0.53 0.79 1.76
N TYR A 191 -0.97 -0.47 1.65
CA TYR A 191 -1.66 -0.96 0.46
C TYR A 191 -2.98 -0.23 0.22
N ILE A 192 -3.78 0.00 1.27
CA ILE A 192 -5.01 0.80 1.19
C ILE A 192 -4.71 2.22 0.70
N TRP A 193 -3.66 2.85 1.21
CA TRP A 193 -3.25 4.18 0.78
C TRP A 193 -2.86 4.21 -0.70
N VAL A 194 -2.07 3.23 -1.18
CA VAL A 194 -1.69 3.11 -2.60
C VAL A 194 -2.93 2.95 -3.48
N ILE A 195 -3.86 2.07 -3.10
CA ILE A 195 -5.11 1.85 -3.84
C ILE A 195 -5.93 3.14 -3.91
N ARG A 196 -6.11 3.84 -2.77
CA ARG A 196 -6.86 5.09 -2.70
C ARG A 196 -6.25 6.20 -3.56
N LYS A 197 -4.93 6.38 -3.47
CA LYS A 197 -4.22 7.43 -4.22
C LYS A 197 -4.38 7.27 -5.73
N SER A 198 -4.44 6.03 -6.22
CA SER A 198 -4.67 5.77 -7.63
C SER A 198 -6.08 6.10 -8.09
N LEU A 199 -7.09 5.92 -7.23
CA LEU A 199 -8.47 6.21 -7.59
C LEU A 199 -8.69 7.71 -7.73
N SER A 200 -8.07 8.51 -6.86
CA SER A 200 -8.10 9.98 -6.97
C SER A 200 -7.40 10.50 -8.22
N GLU A 201 -6.37 9.80 -8.72
CA GLU A 201 -5.64 10.19 -9.94
C GLU A 201 -6.35 9.73 -11.23
N ALA A 202 -7.34 8.84 -11.15
CA ALA A 202 -8.14 8.40 -12.29
C ALA A 202 -9.40 9.24 -12.51
N SER A 203 -9.81 10.05 -11.52
CA SER A 203 -10.98 10.93 -11.58
C SER A 203 -10.64 12.41 -11.84
N SER A 204 -9.35 12.73 -12.03
CA SER A 204 -8.83 14.07 -12.39
C SER A 204 -8.35 14.10 -13.83
#